data_AF-A0A7S4MFP2-F1
#
_entry.id   AF-A0A7S4MFP2-F1
#
_cell.length_a   1.000
_cell.length_b   1.000
_cell.length_c   1.000
_cell.angle_alpha   90.00
_cell.angle_beta   90.00
_cell.angle_gamma   90.00
#
_symmetry.space_group_name_H-M   'P 1'
#
loop_
_entity.id
_entity.type
_entity.pdbx_description
1 polymer ?
#
loop_
_entity_poly.entity_id
_entity_poly.type
_entity_poly.pdbx_seq_one_letter_code
_entity_poly.pdbx_strand_id
1 'polypeptide(L)'
;KDWPNHNSLVTMTMEPVENGTDIHMLHENIPAASIKSISDMWSSDFWEKLDGILTTNIQTSCILNSTSPEVLYETMLDRKALSQIVGSDSSISSKVGGAVAMYDKVVKGTVTALEFNTCIVMSLRYFNWPFGLQAETRFKFDEINGGKGTVFTLQQNRVPINQMDDAAKNCEELSKQLKKFKFAKK
;
A
#
# COMPACT_ATOMS: atom_id res chain seq x y z
N LYS A 1 -20.42 -30.28 16.49
CA LYS A 1 -19.26 -30.13 15.57
C LYS A 1 -19.89 -29.72 14.26
N ASP A 2 -20.04 -28.42 14.06
CA ASP A 2 -21.12 -27.86 13.22
C ASP A 2 -20.65 -27.66 11.78
N TRP A 3 -19.78 -28.56 11.33
CA TRP A 3 -19.28 -28.57 9.97
C TRP A 3 -20.33 -29.25 9.09
N PRO A 4 -20.84 -28.58 8.04
CA PRO A 4 -21.83 -29.17 7.15
C PRO A 4 -21.21 -30.35 6.38
N ASN A 5 -22.06 -31.16 5.75
CA ASN A 5 -21.61 -32.32 4.99
C ASN A 5 -21.00 -31.91 3.61
N HIS A 6 -19.92 -31.14 3.63
CA HIS A 6 -19.06 -30.83 2.49
C HIS A 6 -17.59 -30.69 2.94
N ASN A 7 -16.68 -30.84 1.98
CA ASN A 7 -15.26 -30.61 2.20
C ASN A 7 -14.93 -29.11 2.10
N SER A 8 -13.86 -28.67 2.77
CA SER A 8 -13.14 -27.45 2.39
C SER A 8 -11.97 -27.77 1.46
N LEU A 9 -11.47 -26.74 0.80
CA LEU A 9 -10.31 -26.82 -0.10
C LEU A 9 -9.27 -25.81 0.33
N VAL A 10 -8.02 -26.26 0.49
CA VAL A 10 -6.87 -25.39 0.74
C VAL A 10 -5.95 -25.44 -0.48
N THR A 11 -5.72 -24.29 -1.09
CA THR A 11 -4.75 -24.10 -2.16
C THR A 11 -3.60 -23.26 -1.62
N MET A 12 -2.36 -23.71 -1.82
CA MET A 12 -1.16 -22.94 -1.51
C MET A 12 -0.32 -22.77 -2.77
N THR A 13 0.04 -21.54 -3.09
CA THR A 13 1.06 -21.24 -4.09
C THR A 13 2.29 -20.66 -3.40
N MET A 14 3.46 -21.05 -3.90
CA MET A 14 4.75 -20.67 -3.33
C MET A 14 5.62 -20.11 -4.44
N GLU A 15 6.20 -18.93 -4.22
CA GLU A 15 7.06 -18.25 -5.18
C GLU A 15 8.38 -17.86 -4.50
N PRO A 16 9.54 -18.14 -5.11
CA PRO A 16 10.81 -17.69 -4.57
C PRO A 16 10.90 -16.16 -4.69
N VAL A 17 11.33 -15.50 -3.61
CA VAL A 17 11.69 -14.08 -3.59
C VAL A 17 13.13 -13.92 -3.12
N GLU A 18 13.72 -12.74 -3.35
CA GLU A 18 15.16 -12.48 -3.13
C GLU A 18 15.70 -13.01 -1.79
N ASN A 19 14.90 -12.91 -0.72
CA ASN A 19 15.29 -13.32 0.63
C ASN A 19 14.26 -14.24 1.31
N GLY A 20 13.52 -15.05 0.55
CA GLY A 20 12.54 -15.96 1.15
C GLY A 20 11.59 -16.61 0.15
N THR A 21 10.44 -17.00 0.67
CA THR A 21 9.35 -17.59 -0.11
C THR A 21 8.08 -16.82 0.18
N ASP A 22 7.43 -16.29 -0.85
CA ASP A 22 6.08 -15.79 -0.73
C ASP A 22 5.12 -16.97 -0.79
N ILE A 23 4.22 -17.07 0.19
CA ILE A 23 3.21 -18.11 0.27
C ILE A 23 1.84 -17.45 0.21
N HIS A 24 1.06 -17.79 -0.82
CA HIS A 24 -0.36 -17.42 -0.89
C HIS A 24 -1.20 -18.64 -0.54
N MET A 25 -2.01 -18.53 0.51
CA MET A 25 -2.98 -19.54 0.89
C MET A 25 -4.40 -19.05 0.60
N LEU A 26 -5.19 -19.89 -0.05
CA LEU A 26 -6.63 -19.74 -0.22
C LEU A 26 -7.33 -20.93 0.43
N HIS A 27 -8.22 -20.67 1.39
CA HIS A 27 -9.04 -21.71 2.03
C HIS A 27 -10.52 -21.43 1.75
N GLU A 28 -11.14 -22.29 0.95
CA GLU A 28 -12.49 -22.13 0.44
C GLU A 28 -13.47 -23.18 0.99
N ASN A 29 -14.76 -22.89 0.81
CA ASN A 29 -15.87 -23.68 1.33
C ASN A 29 -15.80 -23.82 2.87
N ILE A 30 -15.44 -22.73 3.56
CA ILE A 30 -15.51 -22.65 5.02
C ILE A 30 -16.92 -22.18 5.41
N PRO A 31 -17.62 -22.90 6.32
CA PRO A 31 -18.88 -22.42 6.88
C PRO A 31 -18.68 -21.04 7.53
N ALA A 32 -19.56 -20.08 7.26
CA ALA A 32 -19.41 -18.70 7.73
C ALA A 32 -19.16 -18.60 9.25
N ALA A 33 -19.86 -19.43 10.03
CA ALA A 33 -19.70 -19.50 11.49
C ALA A 33 -18.31 -19.98 11.95
N SER A 34 -17.55 -20.66 11.08
CA SER A 34 -16.20 -21.19 11.36
C SER A 34 -15.07 -20.32 10.81
N ILE A 35 -15.35 -19.25 10.06
CA ILE A 35 -14.31 -18.42 9.41
C ILE A 35 -13.33 -17.89 10.45
N LYS A 36 -13.82 -17.31 11.55
CA LYS A 36 -12.96 -16.73 12.59
C LYS A 36 -12.05 -17.78 13.24
N SER A 37 -12.62 -18.89 13.70
CA SER A 37 -11.84 -19.93 14.39
C SER A 37 -10.80 -20.59 13.47
N ILE A 38 -11.15 -20.80 12.20
CA ILE A 38 -10.22 -21.35 11.20
C ILE A 38 -9.12 -20.33 10.86
N SER A 39 -9.44 -19.04 10.75
CA SER A 39 -8.45 -17.99 10.55
C SER A 39 -7.50 -17.88 11.74
N ASP A 40 -8.03 -17.88 12.97
CA ASP A 40 -7.25 -17.83 14.20
C ASP A 40 -6.29 -19.04 14.28
N MET A 41 -6.78 -20.24 14.00
CA MET A 41 -5.97 -21.47 13.95
C MET A 41 -4.86 -21.39 12.89
N TRP A 42 -5.14 -20.93 11.66
CA TRP A 42 -4.08 -20.77 10.67
C TRP A 42 -3.02 -19.77 11.13
N SER A 43 -3.45 -18.65 11.74
CA SER A 43 -2.54 -17.66 12.30
C SER A 43 -1.64 -18.26 13.39
N SER A 44 -2.22 -18.83 14.45
CA SER A 44 -1.48 -19.26 15.63
C SER A 44 -0.76 -20.60 15.46
N ASP A 45 -1.39 -21.56 14.79
CA ASP A 45 -0.87 -22.93 14.74
C ASP A 45 0.02 -23.24 13.54
N PHE A 46 -0.05 -22.41 12.50
CA PHE A 46 0.73 -22.61 11.28
C PHE A 46 1.66 -21.44 11.00
N TRP A 47 1.12 -20.23 10.77
CA TRP A 47 1.92 -19.10 10.34
C TRP A 47 2.93 -18.64 11.40
N GLU A 48 2.49 -18.50 12.65
CA GLU A 48 3.39 -18.16 13.76
C GLU A 48 4.50 -19.21 13.95
N LYS A 49 4.19 -20.51 13.82
CA LYS A 49 5.19 -21.58 13.97
C LYS A 49 6.19 -21.65 12.81
N LEU A 50 5.81 -21.11 11.66
CA LEU A 50 6.69 -20.99 10.49
C LEU A 50 7.51 -19.69 10.51
N ASP A 51 7.37 -18.85 11.54
CA ASP A 51 7.90 -17.47 11.55
C ASP A 51 7.42 -16.67 10.32
N GLY A 52 6.21 -16.99 9.87
CA GLY A 52 5.60 -16.41 8.69
C GLY A 52 5.11 -14.99 8.97
N ILE A 53 5.53 -14.03 8.15
CA ILE A 53 5.05 -12.66 8.23
C ILE A 53 3.73 -12.56 7.45
N LEU A 54 2.61 -12.50 8.17
CA LEU A 54 1.33 -12.22 7.56
C LEU A 54 1.30 -10.78 7.04
N THR A 55 0.87 -10.62 5.80
CA THR A 55 0.73 -9.32 5.17
C THR A 55 -0.69 -9.08 4.67
N THR A 56 -1.04 -7.80 4.53
CA THR A 56 -2.31 -7.33 3.99
C THR A 56 -2.08 -6.22 2.97
N ASN A 57 -3.14 -5.87 2.26
CA ASN A 57 -3.15 -4.73 1.35
C ASN A 57 -4.09 -3.67 1.90
N ILE A 58 -3.63 -2.43 1.93
CA ILE A 58 -4.44 -1.29 2.35
C ILE A 58 -4.63 -0.33 1.17
N GLN A 59 -5.78 0.33 1.15
CA GLN A 59 -6.07 1.36 0.17
C GLN A 59 -6.90 2.47 0.81
N THR A 60 -6.54 3.72 0.54
CA THR A 60 -7.33 4.90 0.89
C THR A 60 -7.49 5.78 -0.34
N SER A 61 -8.67 6.39 -0.49
CA SER A 61 -8.94 7.33 -1.57
C SER A 61 -9.44 8.67 -1.04
N CYS A 62 -9.09 9.75 -1.73
CA CYS A 62 -9.67 11.06 -1.48
C CYS A 62 -9.97 11.79 -2.79
N ILE A 63 -11.00 12.64 -2.75
CA ILE A 63 -11.45 13.43 -3.89
C ILE A 63 -10.91 14.85 -3.79
N LEU A 64 -10.25 15.31 -4.86
CA LEU A 64 -9.82 16.70 -5.06
C LEU A 64 -10.63 17.29 -6.23
N ASN A 65 -11.70 18.03 -5.91
CA ASN A 65 -12.67 18.49 -6.91
C ASN A 65 -12.15 19.54 -7.90
N SER A 66 -11.00 20.17 -7.61
CA SER A 66 -10.47 21.31 -8.35
C SER A 66 -8.96 21.21 -8.63
N THR A 67 -8.45 19.98 -8.68
CA THR A 67 -7.06 19.67 -9.02
C THR A 67 -7.06 18.62 -10.11
N SER A 68 -6.47 18.92 -11.26
CA SER A 68 -6.35 17.95 -12.36
C SER A 68 -5.34 16.84 -12.04
N PRO A 69 -5.46 15.66 -12.67
CA PRO A 69 -4.51 14.57 -12.46
C PRO A 69 -3.08 14.97 -12.80
N GLU A 70 -2.89 15.77 -13.85
CA GLU A 70 -1.58 16.30 -14.26
C GLU A 70 -0.93 17.15 -13.16
N VAL A 71 -1.66 18.12 -12.60
CA VAL A 71 -1.13 18.99 -11.53
C VAL A 71 -0.78 18.16 -10.30
N LEU A 72 -1.63 17.21 -9.92
CA LEU A 72 -1.36 16.35 -8.77
C LEU A 72 -0.17 15.42 -9.03
N TYR A 73 -0.09 14.80 -10.20
CA TYR A 73 1.03 13.92 -10.60
C TYR A 73 2.37 14.66 -10.53
N GLU A 74 2.45 15.86 -11.14
CA GLU A 74 3.64 16.70 -11.08
C GLU A 74 3.99 17.11 -9.64
N THR A 75 2.97 17.48 -8.85
CA THR A 75 3.15 17.86 -7.44
C THR A 75 3.70 16.71 -6.60
N MET A 76 3.21 15.48 -6.81
CA MET A 76 3.65 14.30 -6.06
C MET A 76 5.08 13.88 -6.41
N LEU A 77 5.61 14.29 -7.58
CA LEU A 77 7.00 14.08 -8.00
C LEU A 77 7.93 15.26 -7.64
N ASP A 78 7.40 16.40 -7.19
CA ASP A 78 8.21 17.51 -6.72
C ASP A 78 8.64 17.32 -5.27
N ARG A 79 9.95 17.37 -5.01
CA ARG A 79 10.51 17.14 -3.68
C ARG A 79 9.97 18.11 -2.63
N LYS A 80 9.84 19.41 -2.96
CA LYS A 80 9.44 20.42 -1.99
C LYS A 80 7.97 20.26 -1.65
N ALA A 81 7.11 20.07 -2.65
CA ALA A 81 5.70 19.81 -2.46
C ALA A 81 5.46 18.52 -1.69
N LEU A 82 6.14 17.41 -2.05
CA LEU A 82 6.02 16.15 -1.34
C LEU A 82 6.40 16.28 0.14
N SER A 83 7.53 16.95 0.46
CA SER A 83 7.90 17.21 1.86
C SER A 83 6.85 18.01 2.62
N GLN A 84 6.23 19.01 1.97
CA GLN A 84 5.17 19.81 2.58
C GLN A 84 3.88 19.01 2.81
N ILE A 85 3.49 18.16 1.85
CA ILE A 85 2.30 17.31 1.96
C ILE A 85 2.49 16.23 3.02
N VAL A 86 3.65 15.58 3.05
CA VAL A 86 3.97 14.54 4.05
C VAL A 86 4.19 15.16 5.45
N GLY A 87 4.66 16.41 5.51
CA GLY A 87 4.94 17.13 6.76
C GLY A 87 6.30 16.82 7.39
N SER A 88 7.21 16.17 6.65
CA SER A 88 8.57 15.79 7.06
C SER A 88 9.50 15.70 5.84
N ASP A 89 10.84 15.61 6.03
CA ASP A 89 11.77 15.55 4.88
C ASP A 89 11.46 14.32 4.02
N SER A 90 11.04 14.59 2.79
CA SER A 90 10.62 13.59 1.83
C SER A 90 11.09 13.97 0.43
N SER A 91 11.55 12.97 -0.31
CA SER A 91 12.08 13.15 -1.66
C SER A 91 11.71 11.96 -2.52
N ILE A 92 11.46 12.27 -3.78
CA ILE A 92 11.14 11.30 -4.81
C ILE A 92 11.83 11.75 -6.09
N SER A 93 12.30 10.77 -6.85
CA SER A 93 12.90 10.99 -8.15
C SER A 93 11.85 10.86 -9.24
N SER A 94 11.78 11.80 -10.18
CA SER A 94 10.84 11.79 -11.31
C SER A 94 11.23 10.84 -12.46
N LYS A 95 11.95 9.75 -12.15
CA LYS A 95 12.39 8.74 -13.13
C LYS A 95 12.30 7.34 -12.53
N VAL A 96 11.99 6.36 -13.38
CA VAL A 96 12.04 4.93 -13.04
C VAL A 96 13.47 4.55 -12.61
N GLY A 97 13.58 3.72 -11.58
CA GLY A 97 14.83 3.38 -10.88
C GLY A 97 15.36 4.48 -9.97
N GLY A 98 14.68 5.63 -9.91
CA GLY A 98 15.06 6.75 -9.05
C GLY A 98 14.73 6.50 -7.58
N ALA A 99 15.51 7.13 -6.68
CA ALA A 99 15.34 6.94 -5.24
C ALA A 99 14.08 7.62 -4.68
N VAL A 100 13.54 7.03 -3.63
CA VAL A 100 12.46 7.56 -2.79
C VAL A 100 12.92 7.56 -1.34
N ALA A 101 12.64 8.62 -0.59
CA ALA A 101 12.77 8.67 0.85
C ALA A 101 11.61 9.47 1.44
N MET A 102 10.96 8.96 2.48
CA MET A 102 9.85 9.67 3.16
C MET A 102 10.02 9.55 4.68
N TYR A 103 9.33 10.43 5.41
CA TYR A 103 9.31 10.44 6.87
C TYR A 103 10.70 10.51 7.48
N ASP A 104 11.48 11.54 7.12
CA ASP A 104 12.85 11.73 7.60
C ASP A 104 13.76 10.52 7.33
N LYS A 105 13.56 9.89 6.16
CA LYS A 105 14.29 8.70 5.66
C LYS A 105 14.04 7.42 6.44
N VAL A 106 13.00 7.37 7.28
CA VAL A 106 12.50 6.12 7.90
C VAL A 106 11.97 5.16 6.84
N VAL A 107 11.40 5.71 5.76
CA VAL A 107 11.00 4.97 4.57
C VAL A 107 11.96 5.29 3.45
N LYS A 108 12.49 4.25 2.80
CA LYS A 108 13.36 4.38 1.62
C LYS A 108 12.87 3.45 0.53
N GLY A 109 13.16 3.78 -0.72
CA GLY A 109 12.66 2.97 -1.81
C GLY A 109 13.13 3.42 -3.17
N THR A 110 12.47 2.88 -4.19
CA THR A 110 12.71 3.22 -5.58
C THR A 110 11.40 3.38 -6.32
N VAL A 111 11.38 4.26 -7.32
CA VAL A 111 10.29 4.37 -8.29
C VAL A 111 10.40 3.21 -9.28
N THR A 112 9.40 2.35 -9.32
CA THR A 112 9.40 1.15 -10.17
C THR A 112 8.63 1.34 -11.47
N ALA A 113 7.64 2.25 -11.50
CA ALA A 113 6.94 2.64 -12.72
C ALA A 113 6.38 4.06 -12.62
N LEU A 114 6.30 4.74 -13.77
CA LEU A 114 5.70 6.06 -13.94
C LEU A 114 4.79 6.01 -15.16
N GLU A 115 3.48 6.11 -14.91
CA GLU A 115 2.46 6.23 -15.95
C GLU A 115 1.94 7.66 -15.89
N PHE A 116 2.27 8.44 -16.92
CA PHE A 116 2.03 9.88 -16.94
C PHE A 116 0.55 10.21 -16.63
N ASN A 117 0.35 11.08 -15.63
CA ASN A 117 -0.95 11.55 -15.14
C ASN A 117 -1.88 10.48 -14.53
N THR A 118 -1.50 9.20 -14.47
CA THR A 118 -2.38 8.12 -14.01
C THR A 118 -1.84 7.39 -12.79
N CYS A 119 -0.53 7.11 -12.74
CA CYS A 119 0.02 6.27 -11.69
C CYS A 119 1.52 6.50 -11.43
N ILE A 120 1.90 6.52 -10.15
CA ILE A 120 3.29 6.40 -9.68
C ILE A 120 3.38 5.13 -8.85
N VAL A 121 4.27 4.22 -9.22
CA VAL A 121 4.52 2.96 -8.50
C VAL A 121 5.91 3.00 -7.87
N MET A 122 5.98 2.61 -6.60
CA MET A 122 7.21 2.59 -5.82
C MET A 122 7.33 1.27 -5.07
N SER A 123 8.56 0.79 -4.91
CA SER A 123 8.88 -0.21 -3.90
C SER A 123 9.44 0.50 -2.67
N LEU A 124 8.75 0.40 -1.53
CA LEU A 124 9.08 1.09 -0.30
C LEU A 124 9.47 0.11 0.81
N ARG A 125 10.54 0.44 1.51
CA ARG A 125 11.10 -0.28 2.65
C ARG A 125 11.02 0.59 3.89
N TYR A 126 10.26 0.12 4.88
CA TYR A 126 10.16 0.73 6.20
C TYR A 126 11.26 0.17 7.10
N PHE A 127 11.94 1.04 7.85
CA PHE A 127 13.05 0.61 8.71
C PHE A 127 12.64 -0.40 9.77
N ASN A 128 11.45 -0.25 10.36
CA ASN A 128 10.94 -1.08 11.46
C ASN A 128 10.20 -2.34 11.01
N TRP A 129 10.07 -2.59 9.71
CA TRP A 129 9.41 -3.79 9.20
C TRP A 129 10.37 -4.99 9.19
N PRO A 130 9.89 -6.23 9.06
CA PRO A 130 10.75 -7.41 8.96
C PRO A 130 11.77 -7.31 7.80
N PHE A 131 12.95 -7.89 7.96
CA PHE A 131 14.02 -7.83 6.96
C PHE A 131 13.57 -8.36 5.59
N GLY A 132 14.05 -7.74 4.51
CA GLY A 132 13.71 -8.14 3.13
C GLY A 132 12.30 -7.74 2.67
N LEU A 133 11.37 -7.42 3.57
CA LEU A 133 10.01 -7.06 3.18
C LEU A 133 9.93 -5.62 2.65
N GLN A 134 9.37 -5.49 1.45
CA GLN A 134 9.08 -4.23 0.79
C GLN A 134 7.58 -4.15 0.46
N ALA A 135 7.00 -2.96 0.62
CA ALA A 135 5.65 -2.67 0.16
C ALA A 135 5.69 -2.15 -1.27
N GLU A 136 4.84 -2.70 -2.13
CA GLU A 136 4.50 -2.02 -3.38
C GLU A 136 3.49 -0.91 -3.04
N THR A 137 3.89 0.34 -3.26
CA THR A 137 3.05 1.51 -3.02
C THR A 137 2.67 2.16 -4.35
N ARG A 138 1.38 2.43 -4.54
CA ARG A 138 0.83 3.07 -5.74
C ARG A 138 0.11 4.34 -5.38
N PHE A 139 0.45 5.42 -6.07
CA PHE A 139 -0.35 6.64 -6.13
C PHE A 139 -1.08 6.67 -7.46
N LYS A 140 -2.40 6.48 -7.44
CA LYS A 140 -3.25 6.53 -8.63
C LYS A 140 -4.03 7.84 -8.69
N PHE A 141 -4.27 8.30 -9.91
CA PHE A 141 -4.88 9.59 -10.21
C PHE A 141 -5.98 9.38 -11.26
N ASP A 142 -7.22 9.20 -10.81
CA ASP A 142 -8.36 9.03 -11.71
C ASP A 142 -9.03 10.39 -11.99
N GLU A 143 -9.17 10.72 -13.27
CA GLU A 143 -9.81 11.97 -13.69
C GLU A 143 -11.29 12.02 -13.33
N ILE A 144 -11.73 13.17 -12.80
CA ILE A 144 -13.14 13.51 -12.64
C ILE A 144 -13.41 14.95 -13.10
N ASN A 145 -14.69 15.32 -13.21
CA ASN A 145 -15.12 16.69 -13.53
C ASN A 145 -14.54 17.23 -14.86
N GLY A 146 -14.33 16.36 -15.86
CA GLY A 146 -13.81 16.73 -17.17
C GLY A 146 -12.41 17.33 -17.11
N GLY A 147 -11.46 16.61 -16.50
CA GLY A 147 -10.07 17.04 -16.35
C GLY A 147 -9.78 17.97 -15.18
N LYS A 148 -10.80 18.47 -14.47
CA LYS A 148 -10.63 19.51 -13.43
C LYS A 148 -10.48 18.96 -12.02
N GLY A 149 -10.82 17.70 -11.79
CA GLY A 149 -10.69 17.05 -10.50
C GLY A 149 -9.99 15.71 -10.60
N THR A 150 -9.58 15.19 -9.45
CA THR A 150 -8.88 13.91 -9.33
C THR A 150 -9.43 13.11 -8.15
N VAL A 151 -9.65 11.81 -8.35
CA VAL A 151 -9.67 10.85 -7.25
C VAL A 151 -8.23 10.37 -7.07
N PHE A 152 -7.63 10.74 -5.94
CA PHE A 152 -6.33 10.22 -5.54
C PHE A 152 -6.53 8.94 -4.74
N THR A 153 -5.83 7.87 -5.13
CA THR A 153 -5.81 6.62 -4.40
C THR A 153 -4.38 6.24 -4.03
N LEU A 154 -4.15 6.07 -2.72
CA LEU A 154 -2.94 5.46 -2.17
C LEU A 154 -3.24 4.00 -1.86
N GLN A 155 -2.52 3.10 -2.51
CA GLN A 155 -2.55 1.66 -2.26
C GLN A 155 -1.18 1.20 -1.77
N GLN A 156 -1.14 0.41 -0.70
CA GLN A 156 0.07 -0.27 -0.23
C GLN A 156 -0.19 -1.76 -0.12
N ASN A 157 0.58 -2.55 -0.85
CA ASN A 157 0.53 -4.00 -0.81
C ASN A 157 1.62 -4.54 0.11
N ARG A 158 1.40 -5.73 0.68
CA ARG A 158 2.35 -6.43 1.55
C ARG A 158 2.69 -5.70 2.85
N VAL A 159 1.73 -4.99 3.43
CA VAL A 159 1.86 -4.37 4.77
C VAL A 159 1.82 -5.48 5.82
N PRO A 160 2.81 -5.63 6.72
CA PRO A 160 2.70 -6.55 7.85
C PRO A 160 1.40 -6.32 8.62
N ILE A 161 0.68 -7.38 8.96
CA ILE A 161 -0.64 -7.24 9.59
C ILE A 161 -0.56 -6.49 10.94
N ASN A 162 0.56 -6.64 11.66
CA ASN A 162 0.85 -5.93 12.91
C ASN A 162 1.26 -4.45 12.72
N GLN A 163 1.40 -3.99 11.48
CA GLN A 163 1.68 -2.60 11.10
C GLN A 163 0.50 -1.95 10.36
N MET A 164 -0.62 -2.67 10.21
CA MET A 164 -1.77 -2.24 9.42
C MET A 164 -2.35 -0.91 9.92
N ASP A 165 -2.52 -0.76 11.24
CA ASP A 165 -3.14 0.45 11.82
C ASP A 165 -2.26 1.69 11.60
N ASP A 166 -0.95 1.57 11.81
CA ASP A 166 0.00 2.66 11.59
C ASP A 166 0.07 3.05 10.11
N ALA A 167 0.09 2.05 9.21
CA ALA A 167 0.09 2.27 7.78
C ALA A 167 -1.22 2.94 7.31
N ALA A 168 -2.38 2.47 7.78
CA ALA A 168 -3.67 3.07 7.48
C ALA A 168 -3.76 4.52 7.97
N LYS A 169 -3.29 4.80 9.19
CA LYS A 169 -3.23 6.15 9.75
C LYS A 169 -2.34 7.08 8.91
N ASN A 170 -1.17 6.61 8.46
CA ASN A 170 -0.28 7.38 7.60
C ASN A 170 -0.94 7.70 6.25
N CYS A 171 -1.64 6.73 5.66
CA CYS A 171 -2.40 6.91 4.42
C CYS A 171 -3.54 7.93 4.56
N GLU A 172 -4.28 7.87 5.68
CA GLU A 172 -5.32 8.85 6.01
C GLU A 172 -4.75 10.24 6.22
N GLU A 173 -3.62 10.37 6.91
CA GLU A 173 -3.00 11.66 7.17
C GLU A 173 -2.51 12.31 5.87
N LEU A 174 -1.85 11.55 4.99
CA LEU A 174 -1.47 12.03 3.67
C LEU A 174 -2.70 12.53 2.89
N SER A 175 -3.80 11.78 2.91
CA SER A 175 -5.06 12.15 2.27
C SER A 175 -5.65 13.44 2.85
N LYS A 176 -5.54 13.66 4.16
CA LYS A 176 -5.96 14.91 4.83
C LYS A 176 -5.07 16.08 4.44
N GLN A 177 -3.75 15.88 4.36
CA GLN A 177 -2.81 16.93 3.99
C GLN A 177 -2.98 17.34 2.52
N LEU A 178 -3.20 16.38 1.62
CA LEU A 178 -3.51 16.66 0.20
C LEU A 178 -4.72 17.59 0.03
N LYS A 179 -5.79 17.38 0.80
CA LYS A 179 -6.98 18.27 0.77
C LYS A 179 -6.69 19.69 1.25
N LYS A 180 -5.69 19.87 2.12
CA LYS A 180 -5.30 21.18 2.67
C LYS A 180 -4.21 21.85 1.83
N PHE A 181 -3.51 21.09 0.99
CA PHE A 181 -2.41 21.58 0.19
C PHE A 181 -2.89 22.60 -0.85
N LYS A 182 -2.16 23.70 -0.99
CA LYS A 182 -2.43 24.72 -1.99
C LYS A 182 -1.68 24.39 -3.26
N PHE A 183 -2.36 23.74 -4.20
CA PHE A 183 -1.82 23.45 -5.52
C PHE A 183 -1.60 24.74 -6.32
N ALA A 184 -0.54 24.75 -7.13
CA ALA A 184 -0.35 25.81 -8.12
C ALA A 184 -1.54 25.81 -9.08
N LYS A 185 -2.11 26.99 -9.35
CA LYS A 185 -3.12 27.14 -10.39
C LYS A 185 -2.38 27.18 -11.73
N LYS A 186 -2.70 26.26 -12.64
CA LYS A 186 -2.40 26.42 -14.07
C LYS A 186 -3.38 27.43 -14.67
#